data_AF-A0A2E7CLF5-F1
#
_entry.id   AF-A0A2E7CLF5-F1
#
_cell.length_a   1.000
_cell.length_b   1.000
_cell.length_c   1.000
_cell.angle_alpha   90.00
_cell.angle_beta   90.00
_cell.angle_gamma   90.00
#
_symmetry.space_group_name_H-M   'P 1'
#
loop_
_entity.id
_entity.type
_entity.pdbx_description
1 polymer ?
#
loop_
_entity_poly.entity_id
_entity_poly.type
_entity_poly.pdbx_seq_one_letter_code
_entity_poly.pdbx_strand_id
1 'polypeptide(L)'
;MLAIITLMGFSQASEPTFQSNSYLQPSRLQESSDDAQESSSEPETEEKSEEEKSEENSENKEASGDGEEPQIIEVKVSKEVEKEKDKVKKQKSSDTPVKKDPNAPFPVLNNGIEEDIAVARTAVAAQEDVNRFTSVTLLELHNVQPKIIGDGYTKPCSLSSISMSNLRRRIEQAENKIAYFEIEAAMTDLDIADEALGCLADDVDYEAASRLYFLKGLIYHSQNREEEAKQAFLNAFRFQPSLRWDPYFPKDGEELFKEARKELSYQKMTQLEILPTPKFGTLVVDGADLGKDIYLSPGEHLIQIKDLLTTKIVVEEGAEKIELLLPQLLDRQSFSSLSKESIGEDGTAAGEINEEISEISRLINGIYEESEYAYIADSGRVWITKVGTDEWSELAVPKKLFAPGSSPKFVASRMMIAAGSAIALTGGTMATINYQNANDLSSINHLQDLNSMDEWNQSKDDYEELTGKYYGSLGTITAGVVVGISGYFLGRDEQSARQ
;
A
#
# COMPACT_ATOMS: atom_id res chain seq x y z
N MET A 1 -39.37 -44.91 16.97
CA MET A 1 -40.65 -44.21 17.19
C MET A 1 -40.39 -42.73 17.09
N LEU A 2 -41.11 -42.07 16.18
CA LEU A 2 -40.95 -40.67 15.81
C LEU A 2 -41.08 -39.73 17.02
N ALA A 3 -40.22 -38.71 17.07
CA ALA A 3 -40.48 -37.49 17.83
C ALA A 3 -40.55 -36.32 16.85
N ILE A 4 -41.73 -35.71 16.80
CA ILE A 4 -42.11 -34.50 16.09
C ILE A 4 -41.54 -33.31 16.89
N ILE A 5 -40.87 -32.37 16.22
CA ILE A 5 -40.58 -31.05 16.79
C ILE A 5 -41.15 -29.98 15.84
N THR A 6 -41.93 -29.12 16.47
CA THR A 6 -42.83 -28.10 15.92
C THR A 6 -42.10 -26.77 15.71
N LEU A 7 -42.45 -26.11 14.60
CA LEU A 7 -42.16 -24.72 14.23
C LEU A 7 -42.76 -23.69 15.21
N MET A 8 -41.97 -22.70 15.62
CA MET A 8 -42.33 -21.29 15.90
C MET A 8 -41.02 -20.47 15.75
N GLY A 9 -40.88 -19.34 15.06
CA GLY A 9 -41.82 -18.25 14.78
C GLY A 9 -41.27 -16.96 15.45
N PHE A 10 -40.39 -16.21 14.76
CA PHE A 10 -39.94 -14.85 15.14
C PHE A 10 -39.74 -14.07 13.83
N SER A 11 -40.70 -13.24 13.42
CA SER A 11 -40.88 -11.82 13.75
C SER A 11 -39.82 -10.93 13.09
N GLN A 12 -40.20 -10.38 11.93
CA GLN A 12 -39.51 -9.32 11.20
C GLN A 12 -39.43 -8.06 12.07
N ALA A 13 -38.22 -7.52 12.24
CA ALA A 13 -38.00 -6.15 12.67
C ALA A 13 -37.66 -5.33 11.43
N SER A 14 -38.46 -4.30 11.17
CA SER A 14 -38.28 -3.31 10.12
C SER A 14 -37.06 -2.44 10.39
N GLU A 15 -36.18 -2.31 9.39
CA GLU A 15 -35.07 -1.36 9.39
C GLU A 15 -35.56 0.09 9.23
N PRO A 16 -34.91 1.07 9.87
CA PRO A 16 -35.21 2.47 9.67
C PRO A 16 -34.59 2.99 8.36
N THR A 17 -35.42 3.55 7.50
CA THR A 17 -35.04 4.37 6.34
C THR A 17 -34.14 5.52 6.78
N PHE A 18 -32.86 5.46 6.40
CA PHE A 18 -31.91 6.57 6.50
C PHE A 18 -32.17 7.52 5.33
N GLN A 19 -32.59 8.75 5.62
CA GLN A 19 -32.67 9.82 4.63
C GLN A 19 -31.26 10.36 4.37
N SER A 20 -30.73 10.12 3.17
CA SER A 20 -29.52 10.74 2.66
C SER A 20 -29.76 12.24 2.43
N ASN A 21 -29.03 13.08 3.17
CA ASN A 21 -28.93 14.51 2.85
C ASN A 21 -28.09 14.67 1.58
N SER A 22 -28.77 14.98 0.47
CA SER A 22 -28.16 15.41 -0.78
C SER A 22 -27.58 16.81 -0.62
N TYR A 23 -26.25 16.90 -0.41
CA TYR A 23 -25.52 18.16 -0.54
C TYR A 23 -25.08 18.37 -1.99
N LEU A 24 -25.43 19.55 -2.51
CA LEU A 24 -24.85 20.25 -3.66
C LEU A 24 -25.09 19.64 -5.07
N GLN A 25 -26.29 19.86 -5.61
CA GLN A 25 -26.43 20.17 -7.03
C GLN A 25 -26.39 21.70 -7.23
N PRO A 26 -25.78 22.20 -8.33
CA PRO A 26 -25.73 23.64 -8.59
C PRO A 26 -27.13 24.14 -9.01
N SER A 27 -27.78 24.87 -8.10
CA SER A 27 -29.02 25.58 -8.38
C SER A 27 -28.80 26.70 -9.40
N ARG A 28 -29.52 26.57 -10.50
CA ARG A 28 -29.68 27.54 -11.58
C ARG A 28 -30.23 28.86 -11.01
N LEU A 29 -29.46 29.94 -11.13
CA LEU A 29 -29.89 31.30 -10.78
C LEU A 29 -31.12 31.70 -11.61
N GLN A 30 -32.26 31.88 -10.95
CA GLN A 30 -33.34 32.74 -11.42
C GLN A 30 -33.25 34.05 -10.64
N GLU A 31 -33.03 35.13 -11.39
CA GLU A 31 -33.28 36.50 -10.93
C GLU A 31 -34.75 36.65 -10.51
N SER A 32 -34.98 37.12 -9.30
CA SER A 32 -36.19 37.87 -8.98
C SER A 32 -35.81 39.05 -8.10
N SER A 33 -36.10 40.22 -8.64
CA SER A 33 -36.02 41.51 -8.03
C SER A 33 -37.09 41.69 -6.94
N ASP A 34 -36.84 42.72 -6.14
CA ASP A 34 -37.81 43.61 -5.49
C ASP A 34 -38.17 43.41 -4.01
N ASP A 35 -38.08 44.58 -3.38
CA ASP A 35 -38.84 45.13 -2.27
C ASP A 35 -38.31 45.03 -0.83
N ALA A 36 -37.84 46.21 -0.42
CA ALA A 36 -37.65 46.67 0.93
C ALA A 36 -38.93 46.58 1.77
N GLN A 37 -38.78 46.22 3.04
CA GLN A 37 -39.61 46.82 4.09
C GLN A 37 -38.89 46.87 5.44
N GLU A 38 -38.76 48.10 5.88
CA GLU A 38 -38.43 48.64 7.18
C GLU A 38 -39.37 48.07 8.28
N SER A 39 -38.83 47.62 9.41
CA SER A 39 -39.61 47.41 10.63
C SER A 39 -38.69 47.25 11.85
N SER A 40 -38.67 48.30 12.66
CA SER A 40 -38.05 48.37 13.98
C SER A 40 -38.76 47.50 15.02
N SER A 41 -38.01 46.85 15.90
CA SER A 41 -38.44 46.61 17.29
C SER A 41 -37.24 46.18 18.14
N GLU A 42 -36.96 46.98 19.15
CA GLU A 42 -36.17 46.64 20.34
C GLU A 42 -36.76 45.40 21.04
N PRO A 43 -35.98 44.74 21.92
CA PRO A 43 -36.23 45.00 23.32
C PRO A 43 -34.99 45.12 24.20
N GLU A 44 -35.19 45.91 25.25
CA GLU A 44 -34.39 46.04 26.47
C GLU A 44 -34.07 44.67 27.09
N THR A 45 -32.88 44.52 27.65
CA THR A 45 -32.65 43.54 28.72
C THR A 45 -31.65 44.12 29.72
N GLU A 46 -32.16 44.35 30.93
CA GLU A 46 -31.41 44.64 32.14
C GLU A 46 -30.42 43.50 32.43
N GLU A 47 -29.16 43.81 32.71
CA GLU A 47 -28.29 42.86 33.40
C GLU A 47 -27.52 43.55 34.54
N LYS A 48 -27.67 42.92 35.70
CA LYS A 48 -27.16 43.31 37.01
C LYS A 48 -25.64 43.31 37.04
N SER A 49 -25.09 44.39 37.57
CA SER A 49 -23.76 44.44 38.16
C SER A 49 -23.75 43.70 39.50
N GLU A 50 -23.02 42.60 39.61
CA GLU A 50 -22.51 42.08 40.87
C GLU A 50 -20.99 42.22 40.92
N GLU A 51 -20.58 42.86 42.00
CA GLU A 51 -19.27 43.30 42.40
C GLU A 51 -18.70 42.19 43.29
N GLU A 52 -17.60 41.53 42.90
CA GLU A 52 -16.86 40.68 43.82
C GLU A 52 -15.34 40.88 43.74
N LYS A 53 -14.79 40.91 44.94
CA LYS A 53 -13.49 41.44 45.35
C LYS A 53 -12.38 40.39 45.25
N SER A 54 -11.21 40.90 44.88
CA SER A 54 -9.87 40.59 45.39
C SER A 54 -9.65 39.27 46.13
N GLU A 55 -8.69 38.47 45.64
CA GLU A 55 -7.65 37.94 46.51
C GLU A 55 -6.32 37.75 45.75
N GLU A 56 -5.27 38.01 46.51
CA GLU A 56 -3.90 38.34 46.17
C GLU A 56 -3.02 37.14 46.58
N ASN A 57 -2.12 36.69 45.69
CA ASN A 57 -0.80 36.10 45.98
C ASN A 57 -0.40 35.08 44.90
N SER A 58 0.73 35.31 44.23
CA SER A 58 1.96 34.57 44.58
C SER A 58 3.15 35.04 43.74
N GLU A 59 4.25 35.15 44.46
CA GLU A 59 5.59 35.55 44.09
C GLU A 59 6.11 34.88 42.81
N ASN A 60 6.52 35.69 41.85
CA ASN A 60 7.31 35.26 40.71
C ASN A 60 8.79 35.30 41.09
N LYS A 61 9.45 34.14 41.05
CA LYS A 61 10.86 33.95 41.40
C LYS A 61 11.68 34.00 40.11
N GLU A 62 12.44 35.07 39.95
CA GLU A 62 13.41 35.24 38.87
C GLU A 62 14.51 34.16 38.97
N ALA A 63 14.66 33.39 37.89
CA ALA A 63 15.85 32.58 37.64
C ALA A 63 16.48 33.08 36.33
N SER A 64 17.51 33.90 36.48
CA SER A 64 18.45 34.28 35.44
C SER A 64 19.24 33.04 34.99
N GLY A 65 18.92 32.52 33.80
CA GLY A 65 19.72 31.52 33.10
C GLY A 65 20.49 32.20 31.98
N ASP A 66 21.82 32.10 32.05
CA ASP A 66 22.77 32.64 31.08
C ASP A 66 22.46 32.14 29.66
N GLY A 67 22.35 33.09 28.73
CA GLY A 67 22.12 32.82 27.32
C GLY A 67 23.39 32.34 26.64
N GLU A 68 23.37 31.10 26.16
CA GLU A 68 24.27 30.64 25.09
C GLU A 68 23.75 31.18 23.75
N GLU A 69 24.60 31.98 23.12
CA GLU A 69 24.47 32.51 21.76
C GLU A 69 24.29 31.36 20.75
N PRO A 70 23.20 31.33 19.95
CA PRO A 70 23.09 30.37 18.87
C PRO A 70 24.09 30.73 17.76
N GLN A 71 25.02 29.81 17.48
CA GLN A 71 25.92 29.90 16.34
C GLN A 71 25.11 29.90 15.04
N ILE A 72 25.13 31.03 14.34
CA ILE A 72 24.59 31.20 13.00
C ILE A 72 25.42 30.33 12.05
N ILE A 73 24.84 29.22 11.59
CA ILE A 73 25.39 28.42 10.49
C ILE A 73 25.03 29.17 9.20
N GLU A 74 26.00 29.88 8.61
CA GLU A 74 25.90 30.38 7.24
C GLU A 74 25.81 29.20 6.27
N VAL A 75 24.59 28.81 5.90
CA VAL A 75 24.35 27.92 4.76
C VAL A 75 24.55 28.74 3.49
N LYS A 76 25.75 28.62 2.89
CA LYS A 76 26.01 29.07 1.51
C LYS A 76 25.13 28.25 0.55
N VAL A 77 23.92 28.74 0.27
CA VAL A 77 23.08 28.25 -0.82
C VAL A 77 23.71 28.74 -2.13
N SER A 78 24.54 27.87 -2.72
CA SER A 78 25.13 28.06 -4.04
C SER A 78 24.06 28.06 -5.14
N LYS A 79 24.28 28.92 -6.14
CA LYS A 79 23.47 29.23 -7.35
C LYS A 79 23.19 28.06 -8.31
N GLU A 80 22.91 26.85 -7.82
CA GLU A 80 22.71 25.66 -8.67
C GLU A 80 21.23 25.31 -8.91
N VAL A 81 20.29 25.97 -8.24
CA VAL A 81 18.85 25.63 -8.30
C VAL A 81 18.13 26.14 -9.57
N GLU A 82 18.73 27.04 -10.35
CA GLU A 82 18.07 27.61 -11.54
C GLU A 82 18.22 26.77 -12.82
N LYS A 83 19.05 25.71 -12.82
CA LYS A 83 19.20 24.82 -14.00
C LYS A 83 18.36 23.55 -13.95
N GLU A 84 17.58 23.34 -12.90
CA GLU A 84 16.82 22.08 -12.70
C GLU A 84 15.33 22.20 -13.06
N LYS A 85 14.79 23.42 -13.20
CA LYS A 85 13.36 23.64 -13.54
C LYS A 85 12.99 23.30 -14.99
N ASP A 86 13.94 23.25 -15.91
CA ASP A 86 13.70 22.85 -17.31
C ASP A 86 13.74 21.33 -17.56
N LYS A 87 14.11 20.51 -16.57
CA LYS A 87 14.14 19.04 -16.70
C LYS A 87 12.87 18.32 -16.23
N VAL A 88 11.99 18.99 -15.49
CA VAL A 88 10.81 18.34 -14.88
C VAL A 88 9.62 18.23 -15.85
N LYS A 89 9.53 19.05 -16.91
CA LYS A 89 8.42 19.00 -17.88
C LYS A 89 8.48 17.88 -18.93
N LYS A 90 9.36 16.88 -18.77
CA LYS A 90 9.48 15.76 -19.72
C LYS A 90 9.71 14.40 -19.06
N GLN A 91 9.23 14.23 -17.83
CA GLN A 91 9.01 12.88 -17.27
C GLN A 91 7.67 12.33 -17.78
N LYS A 92 7.48 12.39 -19.11
CA LYS A 92 6.45 11.59 -19.78
C LYS A 92 6.89 10.14 -19.56
N SER A 93 6.05 9.31 -18.96
CA SER A 93 6.34 7.90 -18.67
C SER A 93 7.16 7.33 -19.82
N SER A 94 8.41 6.95 -19.54
CA SER A 94 9.17 6.23 -20.53
C SER A 94 8.52 4.87 -20.62
N ASP A 95 7.57 4.70 -21.53
CA ASP A 95 6.95 3.41 -21.92
C ASP A 95 7.99 2.52 -22.62
N THR A 96 9.23 2.50 -22.13
CA THR A 96 10.17 1.45 -22.48
C THR A 96 9.64 0.22 -21.76
N PRO A 97 9.17 -0.81 -22.47
CA PRO A 97 8.64 -2.00 -21.83
C PRO A 97 9.71 -2.54 -20.90
N VAL A 98 9.43 -2.50 -19.59
CA VAL A 98 10.30 -3.07 -18.56
C VAL A 98 10.47 -4.53 -18.94
N LYS A 99 11.69 -4.92 -19.29
CA LYS A 99 11.98 -6.33 -19.59
C LYS A 99 11.81 -7.10 -18.30
N LYS A 100 10.69 -7.82 -18.17
CA LYS A 100 10.44 -8.73 -17.06
C LYS A 100 11.62 -9.67 -16.91
N ASP A 101 12.23 -9.70 -15.73
CA ASP A 101 13.26 -10.69 -15.42
C ASP A 101 12.56 -12.06 -15.28
N PRO A 102 12.79 -13.02 -16.19
CA PRO A 102 12.17 -14.34 -16.09
C PRO A 102 12.60 -15.12 -14.83
N ASN A 103 13.63 -14.63 -14.14
CA ASN A 103 14.15 -15.21 -12.90
C ASN A 103 13.72 -14.46 -11.64
N ALA A 104 12.89 -13.41 -11.75
CA ALA A 104 12.33 -12.75 -10.58
C ALA A 104 11.52 -13.78 -9.76
N PRO A 105 11.74 -13.84 -8.43
CA PRO A 105 11.00 -14.77 -7.59
C PRO A 105 9.53 -14.35 -7.48
N PHE A 106 8.64 -15.34 -7.42
CA PHE A 106 7.22 -15.13 -7.25
C PHE A 106 6.89 -14.72 -5.80
N PRO A 107 6.13 -13.64 -5.57
CA PRO A 107 5.72 -13.24 -4.24
C PRO A 107 4.72 -14.24 -3.66
N VAL A 108 4.94 -14.63 -2.40
CA VAL A 108 4.02 -15.46 -1.59
C VAL A 108 3.50 -14.61 -0.44
N LEU A 109 2.34 -14.00 -0.67
CA LEU A 109 1.64 -13.20 0.33
C LEU A 109 1.18 -14.09 1.49
N ASN A 110 1.48 -13.70 2.71
CA ASN A 110 1.09 -14.44 3.90
C ASN A 110 0.84 -13.51 5.10
N ASN A 111 0.20 -14.02 6.14
CA ASN A 111 -0.19 -13.22 7.32
C ASN A 111 0.96 -12.96 8.32
N GLY A 112 2.20 -13.36 8.00
CA GLY A 112 3.39 -13.27 8.86
C GLY A 112 3.53 -14.41 9.88
N ILE A 113 2.61 -15.38 9.89
CA ILE A 113 2.71 -16.58 10.72
C ILE A 113 3.35 -17.69 9.88
N GLU A 114 4.50 -18.18 10.33
CA GLU A 114 5.22 -19.31 9.71
C GLU A 114 5.60 -19.07 8.23
N GLU A 115 6.25 -17.94 7.96
CA GLU A 115 6.70 -17.50 6.62
C GLU A 115 7.42 -18.60 5.82
N ASP A 116 8.40 -19.27 6.44
CA ASP A 116 9.14 -20.37 5.81
C ASP A 116 8.21 -21.53 5.41
N ILE A 117 7.19 -21.82 6.22
CA ILE A 117 6.20 -22.86 5.91
C ILE A 117 5.30 -22.41 4.77
N ALA A 118 4.88 -21.14 4.74
CA ALA A 118 4.08 -20.59 3.67
C ALA A 118 4.80 -20.74 2.32
N VAL A 119 6.06 -20.32 2.24
CA VAL A 119 6.90 -20.47 1.04
C VAL A 119 7.09 -21.93 0.66
N ALA A 120 7.48 -22.78 1.61
CA ALA A 120 7.69 -24.20 1.33
C ALA A 120 6.41 -24.92 0.88
N ARG A 121 5.26 -24.58 1.50
CA ARG A 121 3.94 -25.10 1.12
C ARG A 121 3.57 -24.68 -0.29
N THR A 122 3.79 -23.41 -0.63
CA THR A 122 3.56 -22.90 -1.98
C THR A 122 4.45 -23.60 -3.00
N ALA A 123 5.74 -23.78 -2.70
CA ALA A 123 6.68 -24.50 -3.57
C ALA A 123 6.22 -25.94 -3.85
N VAL A 124 5.82 -26.68 -2.81
CA VAL A 124 5.29 -28.04 -2.95
C VAL A 124 3.97 -28.07 -3.73
N ALA A 125 3.07 -27.12 -3.49
CA ALA A 125 1.78 -27.06 -4.17
C ALA A 125 1.93 -26.68 -5.65
N ALA A 126 2.86 -25.79 -5.97
CA ALA A 126 3.17 -25.35 -7.33
C ALA A 126 4.08 -26.32 -8.10
N GLN A 127 4.72 -27.29 -7.41
CA GLN A 127 5.74 -28.19 -7.98
C GLN A 127 6.97 -27.44 -8.52
N GLU A 128 7.34 -26.36 -7.84
CA GLU A 128 8.43 -25.47 -8.20
C GLU A 128 9.53 -25.49 -7.13
N ASP A 129 10.73 -25.02 -7.49
CA ASP A 129 11.83 -24.89 -6.53
C ASP A 129 11.53 -23.81 -5.48
N VAL A 130 11.86 -24.06 -4.21
CA VAL A 130 11.58 -23.12 -3.11
C VAL A 130 12.25 -21.75 -3.32
N ASN A 131 13.38 -21.69 -4.03
CA ASN A 131 14.10 -20.46 -4.33
C ASN A 131 13.43 -19.62 -5.42
N ARG A 132 12.40 -20.13 -6.09
CA ARG A 132 11.55 -19.38 -7.03
C ARG A 132 10.55 -18.48 -6.31
N PHE A 133 10.50 -18.52 -4.99
CA PHE A 133 9.50 -17.81 -4.19
C PHE A 133 10.15 -16.85 -3.21
N THR A 134 9.45 -15.75 -2.91
CA THR A 134 9.84 -14.82 -1.85
C THR A 134 8.63 -14.58 -0.95
N SER A 135 8.80 -14.77 0.36
CA SER A 135 7.79 -14.43 1.35
C SER A 135 7.52 -12.93 1.29
N VAL A 136 6.25 -12.54 1.24
CA VAL A 136 5.83 -11.17 1.53
C VAL A 136 4.77 -11.21 2.62
N THR A 137 5.12 -10.76 3.80
CA THR A 137 4.19 -10.72 4.93
C THR A 137 3.18 -9.58 4.78
N LEU A 138 2.05 -9.69 5.47
CA LEU A 138 1.08 -8.61 5.56
C LEU A 138 1.71 -7.32 6.13
N LEU A 139 2.67 -7.46 7.07
CA LEU A 139 3.39 -6.34 7.64
C LEU A 139 4.31 -5.66 6.61
N GLU A 140 5.02 -6.43 5.79
CA GLU A 140 5.82 -5.89 4.68
C GLU A 140 4.93 -5.21 3.65
N LEU A 141 3.77 -5.80 3.36
CA LEU A 141 2.78 -5.23 2.46
C LEU A 141 2.22 -3.90 3.01
N HIS A 142 1.99 -3.78 4.32
CA HIS A 142 1.61 -2.51 4.97
C HIS A 142 2.67 -1.41 4.83
N ASN A 143 3.94 -1.78 4.64
CA ASN A 143 5.02 -0.81 4.41
C ASN A 143 5.14 -0.40 2.93
N VAL A 144 4.40 -1.03 2.02
CA VAL A 144 4.35 -0.61 0.60
C VAL A 144 3.63 0.72 0.51
N GLN A 145 4.28 1.72 -0.10
CA GLN A 145 3.72 3.05 -0.21
C GLN A 145 2.41 3.05 -1.01
N PRO A 146 1.44 3.91 -0.64
CA PRO A 146 0.26 4.18 -1.45
C PRO A 146 0.60 4.45 -2.91
N LYS A 147 -0.19 3.89 -3.83
CA LYS A 147 0.02 4.06 -5.28
C LYS A 147 -1.29 4.43 -5.95
N ILE A 148 -1.24 5.23 -7.02
CA ILE A 148 -2.39 5.53 -7.86
C ILE A 148 -2.27 4.77 -9.18
N ILE A 149 -3.39 4.19 -9.62
CA ILE A 149 -3.62 3.77 -11.00
C ILE A 149 -4.51 4.82 -11.69
N GLY A 150 -4.09 5.30 -12.86
CA GLY A 150 -4.78 6.36 -13.61
C GLY A 150 -3.94 7.64 -13.71
N ASP A 151 -4.61 8.74 -14.07
CA ASP A 151 -3.97 10.05 -14.30
C ASP A 151 -3.79 10.80 -12.96
N GLY A 152 -2.79 10.38 -12.19
CA GLY A 152 -2.45 10.94 -10.89
C GLY A 152 -1.22 10.28 -10.26
N TYR A 153 -0.78 10.81 -9.12
CA TYR A 153 0.32 10.21 -8.35
C TYR A 153 0.19 10.49 -6.84
N THR A 154 0.85 9.65 -6.04
CA THR A 154 0.95 9.85 -4.59
C THR A 154 2.18 10.69 -4.26
N LYS A 155 2.07 11.55 -3.25
CA LYS A 155 3.20 12.26 -2.67
C LYS A 155 3.57 11.58 -1.35
N PRO A 156 4.67 10.81 -1.31
CA PRO A 156 5.06 10.11 -0.10
C PRO A 156 5.40 11.11 1.01
N CYS A 157 4.95 10.82 2.23
CA CYS A 157 5.41 11.50 3.41
C CYS A 157 6.88 11.13 3.69
N SER A 158 7.77 12.13 3.66
CA SER A 158 9.20 11.97 3.95
C SER A 158 9.57 12.35 5.39
N LEU A 159 8.66 12.98 6.12
CA LEU A 159 8.87 13.47 7.48
C LEU A 159 8.37 12.46 8.52
N SER A 160 8.82 12.60 9.76
CA SER A 160 8.19 11.92 10.89
C SER A 160 6.76 12.43 11.07
N SER A 161 5.90 11.58 11.63
CA SER A 161 4.52 11.96 11.93
C SER A 161 4.45 13.23 12.80
N ILE A 162 3.48 14.10 12.51
CA ILE A 162 3.30 15.39 13.17
C ILE A 162 1.85 15.56 13.62
N SER A 163 1.66 16.19 14.78
CA SER A 163 0.34 16.52 15.29
C SER A 163 -0.25 17.75 14.60
N MET A 164 -1.59 17.83 14.55
CA MET A 164 -2.28 19.00 13.99
C MET A 164 -1.96 20.29 14.78
N SER A 165 -1.73 20.19 16.09
CA SER A 165 -1.32 21.32 16.93
C SER A 165 0.04 21.91 16.55
N ASN A 166 1.00 21.05 16.18
CA ASN A 166 2.31 21.49 15.71
C ASN A 166 2.20 22.16 14.33
N LEU A 167 1.35 21.63 13.45
CA LEU A 167 1.07 22.23 12.15
C LEU A 167 0.44 23.62 12.29
N ARG A 168 -0.60 23.78 13.12
CA ARG A 168 -1.23 25.09 13.41
C ARG A 168 -0.21 26.12 13.89
N ARG A 169 0.63 25.75 14.86
CA ARG A 169 1.69 26.64 15.38
C ARG A 169 2.63 27.12 14.28
N ARG A 170 2.98 26.27 13.30
CA ARG A 170 3.82 26.68 12.17
C ARG A 170 3.11 27.66 11.24
N ILE A 171 1.82 27.44 10.98
CA ILE A 171 0.99 28.36 10.18
C ILE A 171 0.90 29.73 10.88
N GLU A 172 0.66 29.75 12.19
CA GLU A 172 0.64 30.97 13.00
C GLU A 172 2.00 31.70 12.99
N GLN A 173 3.12 30.96 13.06
CA GLN A 173 4.47 31.53 12.94
C GLN A 173 4.69 32.16 11.57
N ALA A 174 4.27 31.49 10.49
CA ALA A 174 4.35 32.05 9.15
C ALA A 174 3.49 33.31 8.99
N GLU A 175 2.27 33.30 9.53
CA GLU A 175 1.38 34.45 9.51
C GLU A 175 1.98 35.66 10.24
N ASN A 176 2.57 35.44 11.42
CA ASN A 176 3.30 36.49 12.14
C ASN A 176 4.47 37.02 11.30
N LYS A 177 5.26 36.15 10.67
CA LYS A 177 6.37 36.57 9.79
C LYS A 177 5.89 37.40 8.60
N ILE A 178 4.73 37.07 8.00
CA ILE A 178 4.10 37.89 6.96
C ILE A 178 3.77 39.29 7.49
N ALA A 179 3.21 39.38 8.71
CA ALA A 179 2.87 40.66 9.34
C ALA A 179 4.10 41.56 9.59
N TYR A 180 5.29 40.96 9.79
CA TYR A 180 6.57 41.67 9.91
C TYR A 180 7.34 41.81 8.59
N PHE A 181 6.71 41.51 7.44
CA PHE A 181 7.34 41.54 6.11
C PHE A 181 8.54 40.57 5.93
N GLU A 182 8.63 39.52 6.74
CA GLU A 182 9.65 38.47 6.65
C GLU A 182 9.22 37.37 5.65
N ILE A 183 8.99 37.75 4.39
CA ILE A 183 8.31 36.92 3.38
C ILE A 183 9.03 35.59 3.09
N GLU A 184 10.37 35.59 2.98
CA GLU A 184 11.15 34.37 2.72
C GLU A 184 11.08 33.38 3.89
N ALA A 185 11.15 33.90 5.12
CA ALA A 185 11.06 33.09 6.32
C ALA A 185 9.65 32.52 6.51
N ALA A 186 8.61 33.28 6.15
CA ALA A 186 7.23 32.81 6.15
C ALA A 186 7.00 31.71 5.12
N MET A 187 7.49 31.88 3.89
CA MET A 187 7.39 30.85 2.85
C MET A 187 8.06 29.55 3.30
N THR A 188 9.24 29.64 3.91
CA THR A 188 9.95 28.45 4.43
C THR A 188 9.10 27.69 5.45
N ASP A 189 8.46 28.38 6.39
CA ASP A 189 7.56 27.75 7.38
C ASP A 189 6.33 27.11 6.71
N LEU A 190 5.77 27.77 5.69
CA LEU A 190 4.61 27.28 4.95
C LEU A 190 4.94 26.06 4.09
N ASP A 191 6.12 26.02 3.46
CA ASP A 191 6.56 24.85 2.69
C ASP A 191 6.81 23.64 3.60
N ILE A 192 7.43 23.85 4.78
CA ILE A 192 7.55 22.79 5.79
C ILE A 192 6.17 22.31 6.25
N ALA A 193 5.23 23.24 6.46
CA ALA A 193 3.88 22.89 6.87
C ALA A 193 3.10 22.14 5.78
N ASP A 194 3.31 22.48 4.50
CA ASP A 194 2.71 21.79 3.35
C ASP A 194 3.24 20.35 3.19
N GLU A 195 4.55 20.14 3.33
CA GLU A 195 5.15 18.81 3.38
C GLU A 195 4.62 18.00 4.57
N ALA A 196 4.50 18.65 5.73
CA ALA A 196 4.00 18.05 6.96
C ALA A 196 2.52 17.62 6.91
N LEU A 197 1.69 18.23 6.05
CA LEU A 197 0.27 17.85 5.89
C LEU A 197 0.11 16.37 5.53
N GLY A 198 0.98 15.83 4.66
CA GLY A 198 0.95 14.41 4.28
C GLY A 198 1.40 13.46 5.39
N CYS A 199 1.93 14.00 6.49
CA CYS A 199 2.50 13.27 7.62
C CYS A 199 1.68 13.44 8.91
N LEU A 200 0.43 13.93 8.81
CA LEU A 200 -0.41 14.15 9.97
C LEU A 200 -0.77 12.84 10.68
N ALA A 201 -0.57 12.82 11.99
CA ALA A 201 -0.99 11.74 12.89
C ALA A 201 -2.45 11.86 13.34
N ASP A 202 -2.98 13.09 13.34
CA ASP A 202 -4.35 13.41 13.77
C ASP A 202 -5.22 13.80 12.56
N ASP A 203 -6.53 13.90 12.77
CA ASP A 203 -7.46 14.47 11.78
C ASP A 203 -7.02 15.87 11.35
N VAL A 204 -7.06 16.13 10.03
CA VAL A 204 -6.75 17.45 9.49
C VAL A 204 -7.81 18.46 9.91
N ASP A 205 -7.35 19.61 10.38
CA ASP A 205 -8.18 20.81 10.48
C ASP A 205 -8.20 21.50 9.12
N TYR A 206 -9.31 21.36 8.39
CA TYR A 206 -9.47 21.91 7.06
C TYR A 206 -9.37 23.45 7.04
N GLU A 207 -9.71 24.15 8.12
CA GLU A 207 -9.58 25.61 8.18
C GLU A 207 -8.10 26.01 8.25
N ALA A 208 -7.32 25.31 9.06
CA ALA A 208 -5.87 25.53 9.14
C ALA A 208 -5.16 25.18 7.82
N ALA A 209 -5.51 24.04 7.19
CA ALA A 209 -4.95 23.66 5.90
C ALA A 209 -5.33 24.65 4.79
N SER A 210 -6.59 25.11 4.76
CA SER A 210 -7.06 26.19 3.89
C SER A 210 -6.25 27.48 4.11
N ARG A 211 -6.06 27.90 5.37
CA ARG A 211 -5.27 29.09 5.73
C ARG A 211 -3.82 28.97 5.26
N LEU A 212 -3.18 27.81 5.40
CA LEU A 212 -1.83 27.54 4.89
C LEU A 212 -1.72 27.88 3.40
N TYR A 213 -2.60 27.32 2.57
CA TYR A 213 -2.56 27.54 1.13
C TYR A 213 -2.98 28.97 0.75
N PHE A 214 -3.90 29.58 1.49
CA PHE A 214 -4.27 30.98 1.31
C PHE A 214 -3.05 31.91 1.52
N LEU A 215 -2.28 31.70 2.60
CA LEU A 215 -1.07 32.47 2.88
C LEU A 215 0.02 32.24 1.82
N LYS A 216 0.19 30.99 1.34
CA LYS A 216 1.11 30.70 0.20
C LYS A 216 0.67 31.47 -1.06
N GLY A 217 -0.62 31.50 -1.36
CA GLY A 217 -1.17 32.24 -2.50
C GLY A 217 -0.87 33.74 -2.45
N LEU A 218 -1.04 34.36 -1.28
CA LEU A 218 -0.70 35.76 -1.06
C LEU A 218 0.80 36.04 -1.29
N ILE A 219 1.67 35.19 -0.75
CA ILE A 219 3.12 35.37 -0.94
C ILE A 219 3.50 35.22 -2.41
N TYR A 220 3.02 34.18 -3.10
CA TYR A 220 3.30 33.99 -4.52
C TYR A 220 2.82 35.18 -5.37
N HIS A 221 1.62 35.70 -5.09
CA HIS A 221 1.10 36.87 -5.80
C HIS A 221 2.01 38.10 -5.59
N SER A 222 2.43 38.37 -4.35
CA SER A 222 3.36 39.48 -4.04
C SER A 222 4.72 39.37 -4.75
N GLN A 223 5.10 38.17 -5.17
CA GLN A 223 6.32 37.87 -5.93
C GLN A 223 6.10 37.87 -7.46
N ASN A 224 4.91 38.27 -7.94
CA ASN A 224 4.49 38.20 -9.35
C ASN A 224 4.49 36.76 -9.92
N ARG A 225 4.20 35.76 -9.08
CA ARG A 225 4.10 34.34 -9.43
C ARG A 225 2.63 33.92 -9.50
N GLU A 226 1.92 34.48 -10.47
CA GLU A 226 0.45 34.41 -10.55
C GLU A 226 -0.08 32.97 -10.69
N GLU A 227 0.60 32.13 -11.48
CA GLU A 227 0.17 30.73 -11.67
C GLU A 227 0.29 29.94 -10.35
N GLU A 228 1.41 30.07 -9.63
CA GLU A 228 1.60 29.42 -8.34
C GLU A 228 0.64 29.98 -7.27
N ALA A 229 0.37 31.29 -7.31
CA ALA A 229 -0.59 31.93 -6.42
C ALA A 229 -2.00 31.37 -6.65
N LYS A 230 -2.41 31.28 -7.92
CA LYS A 230 -3.70 30.70 -8.32
C LYS A 230 -3.82 29.23 -7.90
N GLN A 231 -2.78 28.41 -8.11
CA GLN A 231 -2.79 27.01 -7.66
C GLN A 231 -2.88 26.87 -6.15
N ALA A 232 -2.19 27.73 -5.39
CA ALA A 232 -2.33 27.77 -3.93
C ALA A 232 -3.76 28.16 -3.52
N PHE A 233 -4.38 29.16 -4.14
CA PHE A 233 -5.78 29.49 -3.86
C PHE A 233 -6.75 28.36 -4.23
N LEU A 234 -6.52 27.66 -5.34
CA LEU A 234 -7.29 26.47 -5.70
C LEU A 234 -7.20 25.40 -4.60
N ASN A 235 -6.00 25.12 -4.07
CA ASN A 235 -5.82 24.19 -2.96
C ASN A 235 -6.55 24.67 -1.69
N ALA A 236 -6.52 25.97 -1.37
CA ALA A 236 -7.26 26.50 -0.23
C ALA A 236 -8.78 26.24 -0.35
N PHE A 237 -9.35 26.41 -1.55
CA PHE A 237 -10.76 26.13 -1.80
C PHE A 237 -11.14 24.64 -1.77
N ARG A 238 -10.20 23.72 -2.02
CA ARG A 238 -10.43 22.27 -1.87
C ARG A 238 -10.71 21.90 -0.42
N PHE A 239 -9.93 22.45 0.52
CA PHE A 239 -10.16 22.29 1.96
C PHE A 239 -11.38 23.09 2.45
N GLN A 240 -11.57 24.32 1.97
CA GLN A 240 -12.66 25.18 2.43
C GLN A 240 -13.38 25.86 1.25
N PRO A 241 -14.36 25.19 0.61
CA PRO A 241 -15.07 25.74 -0.54
C PRO A 241 -15.81 27.06 -0.27
N SER A 242 -16.17 27.30 0.99
CA SER A 242 -16.86 28.51 1.46
C SER A 242 -15.92 29.68 1.78
N LEU A 243 -14.58 29.50 1.67
CA LEU A 243 -13.58 30.50 1.99
C LEU A 243 -13.89 31.85 1.32
N ARG A 244 -13.70 32.92 2.08
CA ARG A 244 -13.90 34.31 1.66
C ARG A 244 -12.56 35.04 1.71
N TRP A 245 -12.46 36.10 0.92
CA TRP A 245 -11.32 37.00 1.00
C TRP A 245 -11.24 37.61 2.41
N ASP A 246 -10.07 37.52 3.03
CA ASP A 246 -9.81 38.09 4.34
C ASP A 246 -9.48 39.59 4.18
N PRO A 247 -10.32 40.51 4.70
CA PRO A 247 -10.14 41.95 4.51
C PRO A 247 -8.89 42.52 5.20
N TYR A 248 -8.20 41.72 6.02
CA TYR A 248 -6.91 42.09 6.58
C TYR A 248 -5.80 42.22 5.51
N PHE A 249 -5.93 41.51 4.38
CA PHE A 249 -4.93 41.53 3.30
C PHE A 249 -5.23 42.53 2.18
N PRO A 250 -4.19 43.00 1.44
CA PRO A 250 -4.35 43.94 0.33
C PRO A 250 -5.27 43.43 -0.78
N LYS A 251 -6.10 44.31 -1.37
CA LYS A 251 -7.15 43.92 -2.34
C LYS A 251 -6.62 43.48 -3.72
N ASP A 252 -5.35 43.70 -4.02
CA ASP A 252 -4.75 43.34 -5.31
C ASP A 252 -4.83 41.83 -5.61
N GLY A 253 -4.61 40.97 -4.60
CA GLY A 253 -4.77 39.52 -4.75
C GLY A 253 -6.22 39.01 -4.81
N GLU A 254 -7.22 39.87 -4.50
CA GLU A 254 -8.62 39.46 -4.41
C GLU A 254 -9.20 39.03 -5.76
N GLU A 255 -8.74 39.65 -6.86
CA GLU A 255 -9.19 39.30 -8.21
C GLU A 255 -8.73 37.89 -8.60
N LEU A 256 -7.45 37.56 -8.37
CA LEU A 256 -6.90 36.24 -8.64
C LEU A 256 -7.56 35.16 -7.77
N PHE A 257 -7.83 35.46 -6.49
CA PHE A 257 -8.55 34.57 -5.60
C PHE A 257 -9.98 34.26 -6.10
N LYS A 258 -10.69 35.27 -6.61
CA LYS A 258 -12.02 35.10 -7.23
C LYS A 258 -11.93 34.28 -8.52
N GLU A 259 -10.90 34.49 -9.32
CA GLU A 259 -10.64 33.72 -10.53
C GLU A 259 -10.40 32.24 -10.20
N ALA A 260 -9.53 31.94 -9.24
CA ALA A 260 -9.27 30.58 -8.76
C ALA A 260 -10.57 29.89 -8.30
N ARG A 261 -11.41 30.58 -7.52
CA ARG A 261 -12.71 30.03 -7.08
C ARG A 261 -13.61 29.68 -8.26
N LYS A 262 -13.69 30.60 -9.23
CA LYS A 262 -14.50 30.43 -10.43
C LYS A 262 -13.97 29.26 -11.25
N GLU A 263 -12.66 29.14 -11.41
CA GLU A 263 -12.04 28.04 -12.13
C GLU A 263 -12.35 26.68 -11.49
N LEU A 264 -12.20 26.55 -10.17
CA LEU A 264 -12.51 25.30 -9.45
C LEU A 264 -13.94 24.83 -9.74
N SER A 265 -14.90 25.76 -9.83
CA SER A 265 -16.31 25.43 -10.13
C SER A 265 -16.55 24.90 -11.55
N TYR A 266 -15.61 25.09 -12.47
CA TYR A 266 -15.68 24.58 -13.85
C TYR A 266 -14.82 23.33 -14.07
N GLN A 267 -14.01 22.93 -13.10
CA GLN A 267 -13.17 21.75 -13.23
C GLN A 267 -14.03 20.48 -13.29
N LYS A 268 -13.67 19.56 -14.19
CA LYS A 268 -14.31 18.26 -14.29
C LYS A 268 -13.89 17.42 -13.08
N MET A 269 -14.87 16.85 -12.38
CA MET A 269 -14.59 15.98 -11.25
C MET A 269 -14.14 14.59 -11.73
N THR A 270 -13.19 14.01 -10.99
CA THR A 270 -12.58 12.69 -11.20
C THR A 270 -13.12 11.74 -10.14
N GLN A 271 -13.57 10.56 -10.53
CA GLN A 271 -13.97 9.54 -9.57
C GLN A 271 -12.74 8.95 -8.87
N LEU A 272 -12.72 8.94 -7.54
CA LEU A 272 -11.71 8.24 -6.75
C LEU A 272 -12.31 6.92 -6.22
N GLU A 273 -11.62 5.82 -6.50
CA GLU A 273 -11.85 4.52 -5.86
C GLU A 273 -10.67 4.20 -4.93
N ILE A 274 -10.93 3.66 -3.74
CA ILE A 274 -9.89 3.27 -2.78
C ILE A 274 -9.88 1.75 -2.66
N LEU A 275 -8.71 1.14 -2.82
CA LEU A 275 -8.53 -0.30 -2.85
C LEU A 275 -7.51 -0.78 -1.81
N PRO A 276 -7.85 -1.78 -0.97
CA PRO A 276 -9.17 -2.34 -0.78
C PRO A 276 -10.12 -1.32 -0.13
N THR A 277 -11.43 -1.57 -0.20
CA THR A 277 -12.42 -0.72 0.46
C THR A 277 -12.16 -0.72 1.98
N PRO A 278 -12.02 0.45 2.63
CA PRO A 278 -11.76 0.50 4.07
C PRO A 278 -12.90 -0.16 4.86
N LYS A 279 -12.60 -1.24 5.60
CA LYS A 279 -13.55 -1.90 6.51
C LYS A 279 -13.67 -1.19 7.86
N PHE A 280 -12.67 -0.39 8.21
CA PHE A 280 -12.54 0.33 9.47
C PHE A 280 -12.10 1.77 9.22
N GLY A 281 -12.40 2.63 10.18
CA GLY A 281 -12.12 4.07 10.10
C GLY A 281 -13.15 4.83 9.28
N THR A 282 -13.06 6.16 9.35
CA THR A 282 -13.83 7.07 8.50
C THR A 282 -12.88 7.60 7.44
N LEU A 283 -13.30 7.54 6.19
CA LEU A 283 -12.56 8.14 5.09
C LEU A 283 -12.89 9.63 5.00
N VAL A 284 -11.86 10.45 5.07
CA VAL A 284 -11.95 11.90 5.05
C VAL A 284 -11.04 12.41 3.93
N VAL A 285 -11.56 13.33 3.11
CA VAL A 285 -10.82 13.97 2.05
C VAL A 285 -10.80 15.47 2.29
N ASP A 286 -9.61 16.05 2.35
CA ASP A 286 -9.39 17.48 2.64
C ASP A 286 -10.12 17.95 3.92
N GLY A 287 -10.27 17.04 4.89
CA GLY A 287 -10.98 17.28 6.15
C GLY A 287 -12.51 17.13 6.11
N ALA A 288 -13.09 16.77 4.96
CA ALA A 288 -14.51 16.49 4.80
C ALA A 288 -14.82 14.99 4.65
N ASP A 289 -15.90 14.51 5.25
CA ASP A 289 -16.44 13.17 5.01
C ASP A 289 -17.31 13.19 3.76
N LEU A 290 -16.88 12.48 2.71
CA LEU A 290 -17.54 12.46 1.40
C LEU A 290 -18.37 11.18 1.17
N GLY A 291 -18.39 10.24 2.11
CA GLY A 291 -19.09 8.96 1.95
C GLY A 291 -18.39 7.99 0.99
N LYS A 292 -19.17 7.19 0.24
CA LYS A 292 -18.66 6.09 -0.61
C LYS A 292 -18.25 6.53 -2.01
N ASP A 293 -19.03 7.41 -2.64
CA ASP A 293 -18.78 7.87 -4.01
C ASP A 293 -17.99 9.18 -3.98
N ILE A 294 -16.67 9.07 -4.17
CA ILE A 294 -15.76 10.20 -3.99
C ILE A 294 -15.43 10.81 -5.35
N TYR A 295 -15.58 12.13 -5.43
CA TYR A 295 -15.30 12.91 -6.61
C TYR A 295 -14.35 14.04 -6.27
N LEU A 296 -13.19 14.06 -6.94
CA LEU A 296 -12.13 15.02 -6.70
C LEU A 296 -11.93 15.92 -7.92
N SER A 297 -11.76 17.21 -7.69
CA SER A 297 -11.22 18.11 -8.71
C SER A 297 -9.78 17.69 -9.08
N PRO A 298 -9.23 18.11 -10.23
CA PRO A 298 -7.78 18.10 -10.45
C PRO A 298 -7.07 18.87 -9.34
N GLY A 299 -5.84 18.51 -9.00
CA GLY A 299 -5.00 19.17 -7.99
C GLY A 299 -4.58 18.30 -6.81
N GLU A 300 -4.06 18.91 -5.75
CA GLU A 300 -3.60 18.20 -4.57
C GLU A 300 -4.76 17.94 -3.59
N HIS A 301 -4.83 16.71 -3.09
CA HIS A 301 -5.81 16.26 -2.11
C HIS A 301 -5.13 15.52 -0.96
N LEU A 302 -5.64 15.68 0.25
CA LEU A 302 -5.24 14.95 1.43
C LEU A 302 -6.29 13.87 1.73
N ILE A 303 -5.89 12.61 1.65
CA ILE A 303 -6.74 11.47 1.97
C ILE A 303 -6.34 10.96 3.35
N GLN A 304 -7.32 10.91 4.26
CA GLN A 304 -7.13 10.36 5.61
C GLN A 304 -8.13 9.23 5.83
N ILE A 305 -7.64 8.11 6.34
CA ILE A 305 -8.48 7.09 6.94
C ILE A 305 -8.21 7.17 8.42
N LYS A 306 -9.19 7.68 9.17
CA LYS A 306 -9.02 8.02 10.59
C LYS A 306 -8.38 6.88 11.37
N ASP A 307 -7.40 7.24 12.20
CA ASP A 307 -6.61 6.35 13.05
C ASP A 307 -5.74 5.31 12.30
N LEU A 308 -5.73 5.33 10.96
CA LEU A 308 -5.00 4.34 10.15
C LEU A 308 -3.88 4.97 9.33
N LEU A 309 -4.20 5.89 8.41
CA LEU A 309 -3.20 6.46 7.52
C LEU A 309 -3.61 7.84 6.98
N THR A 310 -2.59 8.63 6.64
CA THR A 310 -2.70 9.90 5.91
C THR A 310 -1.84 9.80 4.66
N THR A 311 -2.36 10.19 3.50
CA THR A 311 -1.60 10.26 2.25
C THR A 311 -2.00 11.48 1.43
N LYS A 312 -1.01 12.15 0.83
CA LYS A 312 -1.27 13.18 -0.18
C LYS A 312 -1.33 12.54 -1.57
N ILE A 313 -2.30 12.95 -2.36
CA ILE A 313 -2.43 12.57 -3.76
C ILE A 313 -2.49 13.80 -4.65
N VAL A 314 -2.15 13.63 -5.91
CA VAL A 314 -2.34 14.63 -6.95
C VAL A 314 -3.15 14.01 -8.08
N VAL A 315 -4.26 14.67 -8.41
CA VAL A 315 -5.16 14.33 -9.51
C VAL A 315 -4.79 15.19 -10.70
N GLU A 316 -4.49 14.60 -11.86
CA GLU A 316 -4.15 15.35 -13.06
C GLU A 316 -5.40 15.93 -13.75
N GLU A 317 -5.22 16.99 -14.53
CA GLU A 317 -6.30 17.57 -15.31
C GLU A 317 -6.82 16.60 -16.37
N GLY A 318 -8.14 16.43 -16.44
CA GLY A 318 -8.80 15.57 -17.42
C GLY A 318 -8.96 14.11 -16.99
N ALA A 319 -8.41 13.72 -15.84
CA ALA A 319 -8.64 12.42 -15.25
C ALA A 319 -10.15 12.14 -15.12
N GLU A 320 -10.58 10.93 -15.49
CA GLU A 320 -11.98 10.51 -15.35
C GLU A 320 -12.19 9.65 -14.11
N LYS A 321 -11.24 8.73 -13.88
CA LYS A 321 -11.22 7.81 -12.75
C LYS A 321 -9.78 7.59 -12.32
N ILE A 322 -9.55 7.53 -11.01
CA ILE A 322 -8.30 7.08 -10.41
C ILE A 322 -8.59 6.03 -9.33
N GLU A 323 -7.67 5.08 -9.17
CA GLU A 323 -7.73 4.06 -8.12
C GLU A 323 -6.54 4.25 -7.17
N LEU A 324 -6.81 4.52 -5.89
CA LEU A 324 -5.79 4.66 -4.85
C LEU A 324 -5.63 3.31 -4.14
N LEU A 325 -4.49 2.68 -4.40
CA LEU A 325 -4.07 1.44 -3.78
C LEU A 325 -3.47 1.74 -2.40
N LEU A 326 -4.09 1.21 -1.35
CA LEU A 326 -3.68 1.33 0.05
C LEU A 326 -3.45 -0.07 0.66
N PRO A 327 -2.29 -0.68 0.42
CA PRO A 327 -1.97 -2.02 0.92
C PRO A 327 -2.11 -2.15 2.46
N GLN A 328 -1.98 -1.03 3.18
CA GLN A 328 -2.18 -0.90 4.64
C GLN A 328 -3.57 -1.34 5.11
N LEU A 329 -4.57 -1.28 4.25
CA LEU A 329 -5.96 -1.61 4.59
C LEU A 329 -6.26 -3.10 4.53
N LEU A 330 -5.34 -3.92 4.03
CA LEU A 330 -5.48 -5.37 4.12
C LEU A 330 -5.39 -5.80 5.58
N ASP A 331 -6.32 -6.64 6.01
CA ASP A 331 -6.28 -7.26 7.32
C ASP A 331 -6.00 -8.77 7.21
N ARG A 332 -5.91 -9.46 8.34
CA ARG A 332 -5.70 -10.92 8.34
C ARG A 332 -6.86 -11.69 7.74
N GLN A 333 -8.07 -11.13 7.77
CA GLN A 333 -9.28 -11.75 7.22
C GLN A 333 -9.36 -11.59 5.71
N SER A 334 -8.70 -10.58 5.13
CA SER A 334 -8.63 -10.35 3.67
C SER A 334 -8.16 -11.59 2.91
N PHE A 335 -7.25 -12.40 3.45
CA PHE A 335 -6.82 -13.64 2.78
C PHE A 335 -7.78 -14.82 3.01
N SER A 336 -8.54 -14.80 4.10
CA SER A 336 -9.49 -15.88 4.43
C SER A 336 -10.74 -15.88 3.54
N SER A 337 -11.08 -14.72 2.94
CA SER A 337 -12.20 -14.57 2.00
C SER A 337 -12.02 -15.35 0.68
N LEU A 338 -10.78 -15.78 0.39
CA LEU A 338 -10.46 -16.68 -0.73
C LEU A 338 -10.89 -18.14 -0.47
N SER A 339 -11.36 -18.46 0.73
CA SER A 339 -11.75 -19.84 1.07
C SER A 339 -13.11 -20.23 0.47
N LYS A 340 -13.08 -21.28 -0.36
CA LYS A 340 -14.10 -22.21 -0.92
C LYS A 340 -15.61 -21.88 -1.02
N GLU A 341 -16.18 -20.97 -0.24
CA GLU A 341 -17.56 -20.51 -0.48
C GLU A 341 -17.63 -19.53 -1.66
N SER A 342 -16.51 -18.92 -2.04
CA SER A 342 -16.38 -17.92 -3.11
C SER A 342 -15.89 -18.48 -4.46
N ILE A 343 -15.31 -19.70 -4.50
CA ILE A 343 -14.83 -20.35 -5.74
C ILE A 343 -15.64 -21.64 -5.92
N GLY A 344 -16.45 -21.70 -6.97
CA GLY A 344 -17.32 -22.83 -7.26
C GLY A 344 -16.57 -24.16 -7.40
N GLU A 345 -17.29 -25.28 -7.29
CA GLU A 345 -16.70 -26.63 -7.41
C GLU A 345 -16.00 -26.88 -8.75
N ASP A 346 -16.32 -26.10 -9.80
CA ASP A 346 -15.70 -26.15 -11.12
C ASP A 346 -14.47 -25.25 -11.27
N GLY A 347 -14.04 -24.58 -10.19
CA GLY A 347 -12.92 -23.63 -10.21
C GLY A 347 -13.27 -22.29 -10.86
N THR A 348 -14.51 -22.09 -11.30
CA THR A 348 -15.01 -20.77 -11.69
C THR A 348 -15.62 -20.08 -10.47
N ALA A 349 -15.39 -18.78 -10.33
CA ALA A 349 -16.08 -17.99 -9.30
C ALA A 349 -17.59 -18.19 -9.49
N ALA A 350 -18.26 -18.81 -8.53
CA ALA A 350 -19.67 -19.16 -8.66
C ALA A 350 -20.52 -17.89 -8.62
N GLY A 351 -20.83 -17.32 -9.79
CA GLY A 351 -21.94 -16.40 -10.04
C GLY A 351 -21.76 -14.94 -9.64
N GLU A 352 -21.00 -14.62 -8.59
CA GLU A 352 -20.62 -13.26 -8.23
C GLU A 352 -19.15 -13.30 -7.81
N ILE A 353 -18.27 -12.64 -8.56
CA ILE A 353 -16.91 -12.39 -8.09
C ILE A 353 -17.07 -11.65 -6.77
N ASN A 354 -16.65 -12.28 -5.67
CA ASN A 354 -16.61 -11.61 -4.38
C ASN A 354 -15.80 -10.32 -4.59
N GLU A 355 -16.43 -9.17 -4.36
CA GLU A 355 -15.85 -7.84 -4.56
C GLU A 355 -14.46 -7.75 -3.91
N GLU A 356 -14.28 -8.38 -2.74
CA GLU A 356 -13.02 -8.47 -2.02
C GLU A 356 -11.90 -9.19 -2.81
N ILE A 357 -12.22 -10.25 -3.55
CA ILE A 357 -11.24 -10.96 -4.39
C ILE A 357 -10.83 -10.07 -5.57
N SER A 358 -11.78 -9.35 -6.16
CA SER A 358 -11.48 -8.39 -7.23
C SER A 358 -10.58 -7.25 -6.72
N GLU A 359 -10.86 -6.73 -5.52
CA GLU A 359 -10.02 -5.70 -4.88
C GLU A 359 -8.60 -6.20 -4.61
N ILE A 360 -8.44 -7.40 -4.04
CA ILE A 360 -7.13 -8.01 -3.79
C ILE A 360 -6.37 -8.23 -5.12
N SER A 361 -7.08 -8.68 -6.16
CA SER A 361 -6.47 -8.88 -7.49
C SER A 361 -5.96 -7.56 -8.06
N ARG A 362 -6.78 -6.51 -8.03
CA ARG A 362 -6.39 -5.17 -8.50
C ARG A 362 -5.21 -4.60 -7.71
N LEU A 363 -5.21 -4.78 -6.40
CA LEU A 363 -4.10 -4.39 -5.54
C LEU A 363 -2.80 -5.12 -5.91
N ILE A 364 -2.84 -6.45 -6.05
CA ILE A 364 -1.68 -7.26 -6.45
C ILE A 364 -1.18 -6.85 -7.83
N ASN A 365 -2.09 -6.63 -8.77
CA ASN A 365 -1.75 -6.22 -10.13
C ASN A 365 -1.04 -4.86 -10.16
N GLY A 366 -1.46 -3.92 -9.31
CA GLY A 366 -0.81 -2.62 -9.20
C GLY A 366 0.53 -2.63 -8.46
N ILE A 367 0.77 -3.58 -7.55
CA ILE A 367 2.03 -3.68 -6.79
C ILE A 367 3.08 -4.49 -7.54
N TYR A 368 2.69 -5.61 -8.15
CA TYR A 368 3.60 -6.63 -8.68
C TYR A 368 3.61 -6.72 -10.22
N GLU A 369 3.54 -5.58 -10.92
CA GLU A 369 3.45 -5.50 -12.40
C GLU A 369 4.51 -6.34 -13.15
N GLU A 370 5.70 -6.50 -12.55
CA GLU A 370 6.83 -7.23 -13.13
C GLU A 370 6.69 -8.76 -13.02
N SER A 371 5.92 -9.25 -12.04
CA SER A 371 5.74 -10.68 -11.81
C SER A 371 4.79 -11.30 -12.84
N GLU A 372 4.93 -12.61 -13.08
CA GLU A 372 3.96 -13.37 -13.88
C GLU A 372 2.82 -13.92 -13.02
N TYR A 373 3.17 -14.40 -11.83
CA TYR A 373 2.24 -15.00 -10.88
C TYR A 373 2.46 -14.41 -9.48
N ALA A 374 1.38 -14.36 -8.71
CA ALA A 374 1.40 -14.09 -7.29
C ALA A 374 0.67 -15.21 -6.55
N TYR A 375 1.15 -15.52 -5.35
CA TYR A 375 0.59 -16.58 -4.52
C TYR A 375 0.10 -16.01 -3.20
N ILE A 376 -0.99 -16.54 -2.68
CA ILE A 376 -1.44 -16.30 -1.31
C ILE A 376 -1.38 -17.62 -0.56
N ALA A 377 -0.78 -17.61 0.63
CA ALA A 377 -0.73 -18.76 1.52
C ALA A 377 -1.36 -18.39 2.87
N ASP A 378 -2.58 -18.89 3.12
CA ASP A 378 -3.30 -18.67 4.37
C ASP A 378 -3.98 -19.96 4.85
N SER A 379 -4.01 -20.16 6.16
CA SER A 379 -4.76 -21.25 6.79
C SER A 379 -4.52 -22.67 6.21
N GLY A 380 -3.28 -22.95 5.78
CA GLY A 380 -2.91 -24.26 5.21
C GLY A 380 -3.23 -24.43 3.73
N ARG A 381 -3.80 -23.42 3.08
CA ARG A 381 -4.17 -23.40 1.67
C ARG A 381 -3.21 -22.51 0.89
N VAL A 382 -3.18 -22.70 -0.42
CA VAL A 382 -2.37 -21.91 -1.34
C VAL A 382 -3.25 -21.56 -2.53
N TRP A 383 -3.31 -20.29 -2.88
CA TRP A 383 -3.97 -19.81 -4.09
C TRP A 383 -2.92 -19.17 -5.00
N ILE A 384 -3.13 -19.29 -6.31
CA ILE A 384 -2.33 -18.65 -7.35
C ILE A 384 -3.24 -17.73 -8.18
N THR A 385 -2.71 -16.58 -8.55
CA THR A 385 -3.28 -15.72 -9.58
C THR A 385 -2.22 -15.34 -10.60
N LYS A 386 -2.65 -15.09 -11.84
CA LYS A 386 -1.79 -14.50 -12.86
C LYS A 386 -1.88 -12.99 -12.72
N VAL A 387 -0.73 -12.33 -12.58
CA VAL A 387 -0.70 -10.87 -12.47
C VAL A 387 -1.29 -10.26 -13.76
N GLY A 388 -2.25 -9.37 -13.59
CA GLY A 388 -3.05 -8.75 -14.64
C GLY A 388 -4.43 -9.39 -14.86
N THR A 389 -4.79 -10.44 -14.10
CA THR A 389 -6.13 -11.03 -14.12
C THR A 389 -6.80 -10.93 -12.75
N ASP A 390 -8.09 -11.26 -12.69
CA ASP A 390 -8.91 -11.45 -11.49
C ASP A 390 -9.17 -12.94 -11.20
N GLU A 391 -8.50 -13.82 -11.93
CA GLU A 391 -8.67 -15.26 -11.84
C GLU A 391 -7.78 -15.84 -10.74
N TRP A 392 -8.40 -16.58 -9.82
CA TRP A 392 -7.71 -17.28 -8.74
C TRP A 392 -7.93 -18.79 -8.86
N SER A 393 -6.89 -19.56 -8.60
CA SER A 393 -6.95 -21.02 -8.52
C SER A 393 -6.37 -21.51 -7.22
N GLU A 394 -7.10 -22.35 -6.48
CA GLU A 394 -6.58 -23.04 -5.30
C GLU A 394 -5.65 -24.19 -5.75
N LEU A 395 -4.42 -24.21 -5.24
CA LEU A 395 -3.46 -25.28 -5.50
C LEU A 395 -3.62 -26.41 -4.48
N ALA A 396 -3.52 -27.66 -4.95
CA ALA A 396 -3.66 -28.83 -4.11
C ALA A 396 -2.46 -29.00 -3.16
N VAL A 397 -2.65 -28.65 -1.89
CA VAL A 397 -1.63 -28.88 -0.85
C VAL A 397 -1.70 -30.33 -0.32
N PRO A 398 -0.60 -31.10 -0.32
CA PRO A 398 -0.59 -32.45 0.25
C PRO A 398 -0.85 -32.44 1.76
N LYS A 399 -2.08 -32.75 2.18
CA LYS A 399 -2.51 -32.75 3.61
C LYS A 399 -1.61 -33.55 4.55
N LYS A 400 -0.96 -34.60 4.04
CA LYS A 400 -0.04 -35.43 4.82
C LYS A 400 1.24 -34.70 5.21
N LEU A 401 1.67 -33.67 4.47
CA LEU A 401 2.89 -32.93 4.78
C LEU A 401 2.64 -31.78 5.77
N PHE A 402 1.43 -31.21 5.78
CA PHE A 402 1.10 -30.00 6.54
C PHE A 402 -0.14 -30.18 7.44
N ALA A 403 -0.19 -31.26 8.22
CA ALA A 403 -1.32 -31.48 9.12
C ALA A 403 -1.42 -30.34 10.16
N PRO A 404 -2.62 -29.79 10.44
CA PRO A 404 -2.76 -28.70 11.40
C PRO A 404 -2.15 -29.07 12.77
N GLY A 405 -1.34 -28.18 13.34
CA GLY A 405 -0.59 -28.42 14.59
C GLY A 405 0.78 -29.10 14.42
N SER A 406 1.22 -29.39 13.19
CA SER A 406 2.62 -29.71 12.92
C SER A 406 3.48 -28.47 13.13
N SER A 407 4.49 -28.56 13.97
CA SER A 407 5.47 -27.49 14.18
C SER A 407 6.29 -27.24 12.91
N PRO A 408 6.84 -26.02 12.73
CA PRO A 408 7.70 -25.69 11.59
C PRO A 408 8.85 -26.66 11.39
N LYS A 409 9.52 -27.06 12.49
CA LYS A 409 10.61 -28.05 12.48
C LYS A 409 10.13 -29.42 11.98
N PHE A 410 8.93 -29.85 12.36
CA PHE A 410 8.34 -31.10 11.89
C PHE A 410 7.99 -31.03 10.40
N VAL A 411 7.48 -29.90 9.90
CA VAL A 411 7.25 -29.71 8.46
C VAL A 411 8.58 -29.74 7.70
N ALA A 412 9.59 -28.99 8.17
CA ALA A 412 10.93 -29.00 7.62
C ALA A 412 11.55 -30.41 7.62
N SER A 413 11.33 -31.19 8.68
CA SER A 413 11.78 -32.59 8.77
C SER A 413 11.19 -33.44 7.65
N ARG A 414 9.88 -33.32 7.40
CA ARG A 414 9.18 -34.08 6.36
C ARG A 414 9.57 -33.62 4.96
N MET A 415 9.78 -32.31 4.78
CA MET A 415 10.32 -31.73 3.56
C MET A 415 11.70 -32.29 3.25
N MET A 416 12.62 -32.30 4.22
CA MET A 416 13.96 -32.86 4.04
C MET A 416 13.92 -34.37 3.75
N ILE A 417 13.04 -35.13 4.42
CA ILE A 417 12.84 -36.56 4.13
C ILE A 417 12.32 -36.74 2.68
N ALA A 418 11.34 -35.95 2.26
CA ALA A 418 10.77 -36.04 0.91
C ALA A 418 11.78 -35.63 -0.16
N ALA A 419 12.47 -34.50 0.03
CA ALA A 419 13.52 -34.00 -0.85
C ALA A 419 14.69 -35.00 -0.92
N GLY A 420 15.15 -35.49 0.23
CA GLY A 420 16.19 -36.52 0.30
C GLY A 420 15.81 -37.81 -0.41
N SER A 421 14.54 -38.24 -0.28
CA SER A 421 14.02 -39.41 -0.99
C SER A 421 13.94 -39.17 -2.50
N ALA A 422 13.49 -37.99 -2.93
CA ALA A 422 13.42 -37.64 -4.35
C ALA A 422 14.82 -37.59 -4.99
N ILE A 423 15.79 -36.96 -4.32
CA ILE A 423 17.20 -36.90 -4.75
C ILE A 423 17.80 -38.32 -4.80
N ALA A 424 17.50 -39.17 -3.82
CA ALA A 424 17.99 -40.54 -3.80
C ALA A 424 17.37 -41.39 -4.93
N LEU A 425 16.09 -41.19 -5.23
CA LEU A 425 15.41 -41.89 -6.34
C LEU A 425 15.94 -41.43 -7.70
N THR A 426 16.11 -40.14 -7.94
CA THR A 426 16.66 -39.62 -9.21
C THR A 426 18.13 -39.99 -9.38
N GLY A 427 18.93 -39.92 -8.31
CA GLY A 427 20.30 -40.45 -8.31
C GLY A 427 20.33 -41.95 -8.58
N GLY A 428 19.40 -42.71 -8.01
CA GLY A 428 19.24 -44.15 -8.20
C GLY A 428 18.90 -44.53 -9.64
N THR A 429 17.92 -43.86 -10.25
CA THR A 429 17.54 -44.12 -11.65
C THR A 429 18.69 -43.77 -12.60
N MET A 430 19.33 -42.61 -12.42
CA MET A 430 20.51 -42.23 -13.21
C MET A 430 21.68 -43.19 -13.01
N ALA A 431 21.93 -43.65 -11.79
CA ALA A 431 22.94 -44.66 -11.50
C ALA A 431 22.62 -45.99 -12.22
N THR A 432 21.37 -46.45 -12.21
CA THR A 432 20.97 -47.68 -12.92
C THR A 432 21.13 -47.56 -14.43
N ILE A 433 20.75 -46.43 -15.03
CA ILE A 433 20.92 -46.18 -16.47
C ILE A 433 22.40 -46.15 -16.84
N ASN A 434 23.21 -45.37 -16.10
CA ASN A 434 24.65 -45.28 -16.37
C ASN A 434 25.37 -46.62 -16.14
N TYR A 435 24.95 -47.40 -15.14
CA TYR A 435 25.48 -48.74 -14.89
C TYR A 435 25.12 -49.72 -16.02
N GLN A 436 23.87 -49.71 -16.49
CA GLN A 436 23.44 -50.54 -17.62
C GLN A 436 24.21 -50.18 -18.89
N ASN A 437 24.33 -48.90 -19.22
CA ASN A 437 25.10 -48.43 -20.38
C ASN A 437 26.58 -48.81 -20.28
N ALA A 438 27.21 -48.66 -19.11
CA ALA A 438 28.59 -49.07 -18.89
C ALA A 438 28.76 -50.59 -19.00
N ASN A 439 27.80 -51.36 -18.49
CA ASN A 439 27.81 -52.82 -18.56
C ASN A 439 27.62 -53.32 -19.99
N ASP A 440 26.74 -52.68 -20.77
CA ASP A 440 26.52 -52.99 -22.19
C ASP A 440 27.77 -52.68 -23.02
N LEU A 441 28.47 -51.56 -22.76
CA LEU A 441 29.77 -51.25 -23.38
C LEU A 441 30.86 -52.27 -22.97
N SER A 442 30.85 -52.75 -21.73
CA SER A 442 31.82 -53.74 -21.24
C SER A 442 31.53 -55.18 -21.68
N SER A 443 30.36 -55.42 -22.30
CA SER A 443 29.96 -56.76 -22.69
C SER A 443 30.96 -57.33 -23.69
N ILE A 444 31.32 -58.60 -23.47
CA ILE A 444 32.39 -59.30 -24.20
C ILE A 444 32.18 -59.25 -25.73
N ASN A 445 30.93 -59.17 -26.18
CA ASN A 445 30.60 -59.09 -27.60
C ASN A 445 30.97 -57.72 -28.21
N HIS A 446 30.82 -56.61 -27.48
CA HIS A 446 31.16 -55.28 -28.00
C HIS A 446 32.67 -55.10 -28.12
N LEU A 447 33.44 -55.62 -27.16
CA LEU A 447 34.91 -55.56 -27.18
C LEU A 447 35.55 -56.55 -28.17
N GLN A 448 34.84 -57.60 -28.58
CA GLN A 448 35.31 -58.56 -29.58
C GLN A 448 35.18 -58.07 -31.03
N ASP A 449 34.31 -57.08 -31.28
CA ASP A 449 34.03 -56.54 -32.62
C ASP A 449 34.91 -55.32 -33.00
N LEU A 450 35.71 -54.79 -32.06
CA LEU A 450 36.59 -53.65 -32.31
C LEU A 450 37.83 -54.12 -33.10
N ASN A 451 37.99 -53.62 -34.32
CA ASN A 451 39.04 -54.07 -35.25
C ASN A 451 40.28 -53.18 -35.23
N SER A 452 40.26 -52.10 -34.44
CA SER A 452 41.37 -51.14 -34.35
C SER A 452 41.65 -50.67 -32.91
N MET A 453 42.89 -50.26 -32.67
CA MET A 453 43.32 -49.71 -31.38
C MET A 453 42.64 -48.38 -31.06
N ASP A 454 42.29 -47.60 -32.08
CA ASP A 454 41.61 -46.30 -31.90
C ASP A 454 40.16 -46.49 -31.42
N GLU A 455 39.43 -47.46 -32.00
CA GLU A 455 38.09 -47.84 -31.53
C GLU A 455 38.13 -48.38 -30.09
N TRP A 456 39.19 -49.11 -29.72
CA TRP A 456 39.39 -49.56 -28.34
C TRP A 456 39.64 -48.41 -27.37
N ASN A 457 40.49 -47.44 -27.74
CA ASN A 457 40.76 -46.27 -26.91
C ASN A 457 39.50 -45.41 -26.74
N GLN A 458 38.71 -45.22 -27.81
CA GLN A 458 37.45 -44.48 -27.73
C GLN A 458 36.42 -45.19 -26.84
N SER A 459 36.25 -46.51 -26.99
CA SER A 459 35.35 -47.30 -26.15
C SER A 459 35.78 -47.27 -24.66
N LYS A 460 37.09 -47.23 -24.41
CA LYS A 460 37.66 -47.07 -23.07
C LYS A 460 37.35 -45.68 -22.49
N ASP A 461 37.53 -44.61 -23.24
CA ASP A 461 37.22 -43.25 -22.78
C ASP A 461 35.72 -43.09 -22.50
N ASP A 462 34.84 -43.64 -23.36
CA ASP A 462 33.39 -43.65 -23.16
C ASP A 462 33.00 -44.44 -21.90
N TYR A 463 33.67 -45.56 -21.62
CA TYR A 463 33.48 -46.34 -20.39
C TYR A 463 33.94 -45.58 -19.15
N GLU A 464 35.10 -44.90 -19.20
CA GLU A 464 35.61 -44.07 -18.11
C GLU A 464 34.68 -42.87 -17.83
N GLU A 465 34.11 -42.25 -18.86
CA GLU A 465 33.10 -41.19 -18.71
C GLU A 465 31.80 -41.71 -18.07
N LEU A 466 31.27 -42.85 -18.55
CA LEU A 466 30.05 -43.46 -18.01
C LEU A 466 30.22 -43.93 -16.57
N THR A 467 31.37 -44.50 -16.23
CA THR A 467 31.70 -44.87 -14.84
C THR A 467 31.84 -43.63 -13.96
N GLY A 468 32.45 -42.54 -14.47
CA GLY A 468 32.45 -41.24 -13.80
C GLY A 468 31.04 -40.70 -13.51
N LYS A 469 30.12 -40.76 -14.49
CA LYS A 469 28.71 -40.38 -14.32
C LYS A 469 27.97 -41.28 -13.33
N TYR A 470 28.26 -42.59 -13.32
CA TYR A 470 27.73 -43.54 -12.34
C TYR A 470 28.15 -43.17 -10.91
N TYR A 471 29.44 -42.91 -10.67
CA TYR A 471 29.93 -42.49 -9.35
C TYR A 471 29.37 -41.12 -8.93
N GLY A 472 29.23 -40.18 -9.88
CA GLY A 472 28.53 -38.92 -9.64
C GLY A 472 27.09 -39.14 -9.17
N SER A 473 26.37 -40.06 -9.82
CA SER A 473 24.99 -40.44 -9.46
C SER A 473 24.92 -41.11 -8.08
N LEU A 474 25.88 -41.98 -7.73
CA LEU A 474 26.01 -42.53 -6.37
C LEU A 474 26.26 -41.44 -5.31
N GLY A 475 27.02 -40.40 -5.67
CA GLY A 475 27.19 -39.20 -4.86
C GLY A 475 25.86 -38.50 -4.59
N THR A 476 25.03 -38.34 -5.63
CA THR A 476 23.66 -37.79 -5.50
C THR A 476 22.78 -38.64 -4.58
N ILE A 477 22.82 -39.97 -4.70
CA ILE A 477 22.09 -40.87 -3.79
C ILE A 477 22.52 -40.64 -2.34
N THR A 478 23.83 -40.60 -2.10
CA THR A 478 24.40 -40.41 -0.76
C THR A 478 23.98 -39.06 -0.19
N ALA A 479 24.01 -37.99 -0.98
CA ALA A 479 23.52 -36.67 -0.58
C ALA A 479 22.03 -36.71 -0.22
N GLY A 480 21.20 -37.35 -1.05
CA GLY A 480 19.77 -37.53 -0.76
C GLY A 480 19.51 -38.28 0.54
N VAL A 481 20.25 -39.37 0.80
CA VAL A 481 20.17 -40.14 2.05
C VAL A 481 20.57 -39.29 3.26
N VAL A 482 21.67 -38.53 3.16
CA VAL A 482 22.14 -37.66 4.25
C VAL A 482 21.11 -36.58 4.58
N VAL A 483 20.51 -35.94 3.57
CA VAL A 483 19.44 -34.94 3.75
C VAL A 483 18.22 -35.60 4.40
N GLY A 484 17.82 -36.79 3.94
CA GLY A 484 16.69 -37.51 4.51
C GLY A 484 16.90 -37.94 5.97
N ILE A 485 18.10 -38.42 6.31
CA ILE A 485 18.49 -38.77 7.69
C ILE A 485 18.50 -37.52 8.59
N SER A 486 19.02 -36.40 8.09
CA SER A 486 19.04 -35.13 8.83
C SER A 486 17.61 -34.65 9.12
N GLY A 487 16.73 -34.75 8.12
CA GLY A 487 15.29 -34.53 8.30
C GLY A 487 14.70 -35.44 9.38
N TYR A 488 14.99 -36.74 9.35
CA TYR A 488 14.50 -37.69 10.35
C TYR A 488 14.90 -37.31 11.79
N PHE A 489 16.16 -36.94 12.02
CA PHE A 489 16.62 -36.54 13.35
C PHE A 489 15.95 -35.25 13.83
N LEU A 490 15.81 -34.24 12.96
CA LEU A 490 15.08 -33.01 13.28
C LEU A 490 13.63 -33.27 13.71
N GLY A 491 12.94 -34.18 13.02
CA GLY A 491 11.56 -34.55 13.36
C GLY A 491 11.46 -35.36 14.67
N ARG A 492 12.46 -36.19 14.96
CA ARG A 492 12.49 -37.04 16.17
C ARG A 492 12.64 -36.21 17.44
N ASP A 493 13.57 -35.26 17.45
CA ASP A 493 13.85 -34.44 18.64
C ASP A 493 12.62 -33.63 19.07
N GLU A 494 11.80 -33.20 18.11
CA GLU A 494 10.57 -32.48 18.40
C GLU A 494 9.44 -33.39 18.88
N GLN A 495 9.35 -34.63 18.39
CA GLN A 495 8.42 -35.61 18.97
C GLN A 495 8.79 -35.93 20.42
N SER A 496 10.09 -36.06 20.73
CA SER A 496 10.56 -36.26 22.09
C SER A 496 10.28 -35.06 23.01
N ALA A 497 10.29 -33.83 22.49
CA ALA A 497 9.97 -32.63 23.27
C ALA A 497 8.47 -32.46 23.59
N ARG A 498 7.58 -33.14 22.84
CA ARG A 498 6.12 -33.11 23.07
C ARG A 498 5.63 -34.20 24.02
N GLN A 499 6.45 -35.20 24.31
CA GLN A 499 6.19 -36.28 25.27
C GLN A 499 6.72 -35.89 26.64
#